data_AF-A0A7J9PDB8-F1
#
_entry.id   AF-A0A7J9PDB8-F1
#
_cell.length_a   1.000
_cell.length_b   1.000
_cell.length_c   1.000
_cell.angle_alpha   90.00
_cell.angle_beta   90.00
_cell.angle_gamma   90.00
#
_symmetry.space_group_name_H-M   'P 1'
#
loop_
_entity.id
_entity.type
_entity.pdbx_description
1 polymer ?
#
loop_
_entity_poly.entity_id
_entity_poly.type
_entity_poly.pdbx_seq_one_letter_code
_entity_poly.pdbx_strand_id
1 'polypeptide(L)'
;MQLFILDSDPAKAAKMHCDKHVVKMPLEAAQILSTVHHIHASIYKEKCYKKTHEKHPCVIWASKTRKNYEWTLNLLKALLAEYTYRYGKIHKSSEILNYLEYNPVKSDLNELTPFAQAIPTEYISNDAVSAYRKYYIAEKSRFCKWTKRKAPDWYLKGLKKDNKT
;
A
#
# COMPACT_ATOMS: atom_id res chain seq x y z
N MET A 1 -9.02 -4.28 -3.62
CA MET A 1 -7.76 -3.53 -3.63
C MET A 1 -7.01 -3.79 -2.34
N GLN A 2 -5.70 -3.56 -2.24
CA GLN A 2 -4.99 -3.73 -0.96
C GLN A 2 -3.90 -2.68 -0.75
N LEU A 3 -3.73 -2.27 0.50
CA LEU A 3 -2.60 -1.49 0.97
C LEU A 3 -1.87 -2.30 2.06
N PHE A 4 -0.79 -3.02 1.70
CA PHE A 4 -0.06 -3.83 2.69
C PHE A 4 0.80 -2.92 3.59
N ILE A 5 0.38 -2.73 4.83
CA ILE A 5 1.07 -1.91 5.83
C ILE A 5 2.18 -2.73 6.49
N LEU A 6 3.30 -2.95 5.78
CA LEU A 6 4.40 -3.77 6.27
C LEU A 6 5.34 -3.04 7.24
N ASP A 7 5.22 -1.73 7.34
CA ASP A 7 5.93 -0.85 8.28
C ASP A 7 5.15 0.47 8.39
N SER A 8 5.33 1.23 9.47
CA SER A 8 4.72 2.56 9.60
C SER A 8 5.40 3.59 8.70
N ASP A 9 6.67 3.37 8.35
CA ASP A 9 7.39 4.14 7.34
C ASP A 9 7.11 3.56 5.93
N PRO A 10 6.48 4.31 5.01
CA PRO A 10 6.12 3.81 3.69
C PRO A 10 7.32 3.41 2.84
N ALA A 11 8.49 4.04 3.02
CA ALA A 11 9.70 3.69 2.29
C ALA A 11 10.27 2.34 2.75
N LYS A 12 10.22 2.08 4.07
CA LYS A 12 10.57 0.75 4.63
C LYS A 12 9.55 -0.29 4.18
N ALA A 13 8.26 0.01 4.26
CA ALA A 13 7.19 -0.88 3.83
C ALA A 13 7.38 -1.31 2.36
N ALA A 14 7.64 -0.37 1.44
CA ALA A 14 7.90 -0.66 0.04
C ALA A 14 9.09 -1.62 -0.16
N LYS A 15 10.21 -1.40 0.52
CA LYS A 15 11.38 -2.31 0.47
C LYS A 15 11.05 -3.72 0.99
N MET A 16 10.13 -3.82 1.96
CA MET A 16 9.69 -5.11 2.51
C MET A 16 8.73 -5.87 1.59
N HIS A 17 8.11 -5.25 0.59
CA HIS A 17 7.25 -5.96 -0.34
C HIS A 17 8.04 -7.00 -1.14
N CYS A 18 7.48 -8.20 -1.32
CA CYS A 18 8.04 -9.21 -2.19
C CYS A 18 7.92 -8.79 -3.65
N ASP A 19 8.71 -9.42 -4.51
CA ASP A 19 8.88 -9.05 -5.91
C ASP A 19 7.54 -8.99 -6.66
N LYS A 20 6.66 -9.99 -6.49
CA LYS A 20 5.32 -9.97 -7.11
C LYS A 20 4.46 -8.80 -6.65
N HIS A 21 4.55 -8.42 -5.39
CA HIS A 21 3.79 -7.30 -4.87
C HIS A 21 4.38 -5.94 -5.27
N VAL A 22 5.69 -5.82 -5.47
CA VAL A 22 6.29 -4.61 -6.07
C VAL A 22 5.76 -4.37 -7.49
N VAL A 23 5.36 -5.42 -8.23
CA VAL A 23 4.69 -5.28 -9.54
C VAL A 23 3.23 -4.86 -9.39
N LYS A 24 2.47 -5.47 -8.47
CA LYS A 24 1.02 -5.26 -8.37
C LYS A 24 0.62 -4.01 -7.56
N MET A 25 1.33 -3.72 -6.47
CA MET A 25 0.91 -2.70 -5.50
C MET A 25 0.97 -1.25 -5.99
N PRO A 26 1.87 -0.85 -6.93
CA PRO A 26 1.78 0.49 -7.51
C PRO A 26 0.43 0.76 -8.21
N LEU A 27 -0.15 -0.24 -8.89
CA LEU A 27 -1.48 -0.11 -9.50
C LEU A 27 -2.57 0.05 -8.43
N GLU A 28 -2.57 -0.80 -7.43
CA GLU A 28 -3.56 -0.79 -6.33
C GLU A 28 -3.53 0.54 -5.56
N ALA A 29 -2.34 1.03 -5.18
CA ALA A 29 -2.19 2.31 -4.50
C ALA A 29 -2.63 3.49 -5.38
N ALA A 30 -2.28 3.47 -6.67
CA ALA A 30 -2.71 4.50 -7.61
C ALA A 30 -4.22 4.49 -7.85
N GLN A 31 -4.88 3.32 -7.88
CA GLN A 31 -6.33 3.20 -7.98
C GLN A 31 -7.05 3.69 -6.72
N ILE A 32 -6.49 3.40 -5.53
CA ILE A 32 -6.98 3.95 -4.26
C ILE A 32 -6.93 5.48 -4.32
N LEU A 33 -5.76 6.08 -4.58
CA LEU A 33 -5.59 7.53 -4.64
C LEU A 33 -6.50 8.15 -5.71
N SER A 34 -6.56 7.57 -6.91
CA SER A 34 -7.45 8.01 -8.00
C SER A 34 -8.90 8.05 -7.55
N THR A 35 -9.37 7.01 -6.84
CA THR A 35 -10.72 6.97 -6.29
C THR A 35 -10.96 8.08 -5.28
N VAL A 36 -9.96 8.42 -4.44
CA VAL A 36 -10.03 9.59 -3.54
C VAL A 36 -10.18 10.91 -4.32
N HIS A 37 -9.50 11.09 -5.46
CA HIS A 37 -9.71 12.26 -6.32
C HIS A 37 -11.15 12.39 -6.83
N HIS A 38 -11.78 11.26 -7.17
CA HIS A 38 -13.19 11.25 -7.57
C HIS A 38 -14.13 11.58 -6.40
N ILE A 39 -13.89 11.02 -5.21
CA ILE A 39 -14.69 11.27 -4.01
C ILE A 39 -14.67 12.76 -3.62
N HIS A 40 -13.49 13.39 -3.65
CA HIS A 40 -13.32 14.80 -3.26
C HIS A 40 -13.55 15.78 -4.42
N ALA A 41 -14.06 15.30 -5.56
CA ALA A 41 -14.29 16.11 -6.77
C ALA A 41 -13.08 16.97 -7.16
N SER A 42 -11.88 16.38 -7.12
CA SER A 42 -10.62 17.03 -7.50
C SER A 42 -10.66 17.53 -8.94
N ILE A 43 -10.00 18.66 -9.21
CA ILE A 43 -9.76 19.18 -10.57
C ILE A 43 -9.02 18.18 -11.48
N TYR A 44 -8.27 17.24 -10.89
CA TYR A 44 -7.49 16.24 -11.63
C TYR A 44 -8.19 14.88 -11.75
N LYS A 45 -9.44 14.72 -11.30
CA LYS A 45 -10.13 13.41 -11.28
C LYS A 45 -10.20 12.74 -12.66
N GLU A 46 -10.38 13.51 -13.73
CA GLU A 46 -10.43 13.01 -15.12
C GLU A 46 -9.06 12.62 -15.68
N LYS A 47 -7.97 13.00 -15.01
CA LYS A 47 -6.60 12.60 -15.34
C LYS A 47 -6.14 11.35 -14.57
N CYS A 48 -6.94 10.92 -13.59
CA CYS A 48 -6.66 9.77 -12.74
C CYS A 48 -7.35 8.50 -13.29
N TYR A 49 -7.07 7.33 -12.71
CA TYR A 49 -7.84 6.13 -13.05
C TYR A 49 -9.33 6.31 -12.72
N LYS A 50 -10.20 5.59 -13.45
CA LYS A 50 -11.64 5.57 -13.17
C LYS A 50 -11.90 5.11 -11.73
N LYS A 51 -12.87 5.76 -11.09
CA LYS A 51 -13.32 5.45 -9.73
C LYS A 51 -13.62 3.95 -9.58
N THR A 52 -13.11 3.31 -8.52
CA THR A 52 -13.35 1.88 -8.26
C THR A 52 -13.31 1.55 -6.77
N HIS A 53 -14.08 0.55 -6.36
CA HIS A 53 -14.23 0.09 -4.97
C HIS A 53 -14.28 1.22 -3.92
N GLU A 54 -15.13 2.23 -4.13
CA GLU A 54 -15.27 3.41 -3.26
C GLU A 54 -15.49 3.06 -1.78
N LYS A 55 -16.26 1.99 -1.52
CA LYS A 55 -16.56 1.50 -0.17
C LYS A 55 -15.48 0.62 0.44
N HIS A 56 -14.34 0.44 -0.23
CA HIS A 56 -13.26 -0.42 0.26
C HIS A 56 -12.57 0.23 1.46
N PRO A 57 -12.24 -0.52 2.54
CA PRO A 57 -11.67 0.08 3.75
C PRO A 57 -10.41 0.92 3.52
N CYS A 58 -9.51 0.49 2.63
CA CYS A 58 -8.32 1.28 2.28
C CYS A 58 -8.65 2.59 1.54
N VAL A 59 -9.71 2.64 0.72
CA VAL A 59 -10.14 3.87 0.04
C VAL A 59 -10.74 4.83 1.06
N ILE A 60 -11.64 4.33 1.91
CA ILE A 60 -12.25 5.11 2.99
C ILE A 60 -11.15 5.70 3.88
N TRP A 61 -10.16 4.89 4.27
CA TRP A 61 -9.02 5.35 5.06
C TRP A 61 -8.20 6.42 4.35
N ALA A 62 -7.76 6.18 3.11
CA ALA A 62 -6.98 7.16 2.35
C ALA A 62 -7.76 8.47 2.08
N SER A 63 -9.09 8.41 2.04
CA SER A 63 -9.97 9.57 1.85
C SER A 63 -10.25 10.37 3.13
N LYS A 64 -9.90 9.86 4.31
CA LYS A 64 -10.34 10.40 5.61
C LYS A 64 -9.58 11.66 6.05
N THR A 65 -8.25 11.65 5.93
CA THR A 65 -7.38 12.78 6.33
C THR A 65 -6.29 13.00 5.30
N ARG A 66 -5.72 14.21 5.30
CA ARG A 66 -4.60 14.54 4.42
C ARG A 66 -3.39 13.63 4.68
N LYS A 67 -3.13 13.28 5.94
CA LYS A 67 -2.02 12.39 6.33
C LYS A 67 -2.21 10.95 5.87
N ASN A 68 -3.43 10.43 5.87
CA ASN A 68 -3.69 9.08 5.31
C ASN A 68 -3.43 9.05 3.79
N TYR A 69 -3.86 10.09 3.08
CA TYR A 69 -3.59 10.25 1.65
C TYR A 69 -2.08 10.35 1.39
N GLU A 70 -1.39 11.23 2.13
CA GLU A 70 0.07 11.42 2.02
C GLU A 70 0.84 10.13 2.28
N TRP A 71 0.44 9.34 3.28
CA TRP A 71 1.07 8.04 3.55
C TRP A 71 0.91 7.09 2.36
N THR A 72 -0.29 7.02 1.78
CA THR A 72 -0.59 6.20 0.60
C THR A 72 0.21 6.66 -0.63
N LEU A 73 0.31 7.97 -0.85
CA LEU A 73 1.11 8.57 -1.92
C LEU A 73 2.59 8.28 -1.73
N ASN A 74 3.12 8.40 -0.52
CA ASN A 74 4.51 8.10 -0.21
C ASN A 74 4.82 6.62 -0.40
N LEU A 75 3.88 5.71 -0.07
CA LEU A 75 4.02 4.30 -0.37
C LEU A 75 4.03 4.07 -1.89
N LEU A 76 3.13 4.69 -2.65
CA LEU A 76 3.12 4.60 -4.11
C LEU A 76 4.47 5.05 -4.70
N LYS A 77 4.98 6.22 -4.31
CA LYS A 77 6.28 6.74 -4.76
C LYS A 77 7.41 5.75 -4.45
N ALA A 78 7.45 5.22 -3.24
CA ALA A 78 8.47 4.24 -2.83
C ALA A 78 8.34 2.92 -3.59
N LEU A 79 7.13 2.44 -3.85
CA LEU A 79 6.88 1.23 -4.64
C LEU A 79 7.26 1.42 -6.12
N LEU A 80 7.01 2.59 -6.71
CA LEU A 80 7.45 2.92 -8.07
C LEU A 80 8.99 2.90 -8.15
N ALA A 81 9.67 3.49 -7.17
CA ALA A 81 11.13 3.46 -7.09
C ALA A 81 11.67 2.03 -6.91
N GLU A 82 11.05 1.21 -6.04
CA GLU A 82 11.41 -0.20 -5.88
C GLU A 82 11.15 -1.01 -7.16
N TYR A 83 10.08 -0.74 -7.90
CA TYR A 83 9.81 -1.39 -9.17
C TYR A 83 10.94 -1.11 -10.17
N THR A 84 11.32 0.15 -10.34
CA THR A 84 12.44 0.54 -11.20
C THR A 84 13.74 -0.11 -10.75
N TYR A 85 14.05 -0.07 -9.46
CA TYR A 85 15.26 -0.67 -8.92
C TYR A 85 15.34 -2.19 -9.15
N ARG A 86 14.24 -2.92 -8.92
CA ARG A 86 14.25 -4.40 -9.00
C ARG A 86 14.13 -4.93 -10.43
N TYR A 87 13.42 -4.23 -11.30
CA TYR A 87 13.08 -4.72 -12.63
C TYR A 87 13.72 -3.94 -13.78
N GLY A 88 14.35 -2.78 -13.52
CA GLY A 88 14.93 -1.93 -14.57
C GLY A 88 13.90 -1.36 -15.54
N LYS A 89 12.63 -1.27 -15.12
CA LYS A 89 11.49 -0.81 -15.93
C LYS A 89 10.73 0.29 -15.20
N ILE A 90 10.01 1.11 -15.96
CA ILE A 90 9.12 2.14 -15.41
C ILE A 90 7.71 1.56 -15.30
N HIS A 91 7.09 1.65 -14.12
CA HIS A 91 5.73 1.17 -13.92
C HIS A 91 4.72 2.16 -14.51
N LYS A 92 3.69 1.66 -15.22
CA LYS A 92 2.70 2.50 -15.91
C LYS A 92 2.00 3.52 -15.01
N SER A 93 1.70 3.16 -13.76
CA SER A 93 1.10 4.10 -12.78
C SER A 93 1.94 5.36 -12.50
N SER A 94 3.23 5.39 -12.88
CA SER A 94 4.04 6.61 -12.77
C SER A 94 3.54 7.74 -13.68
N GLU A 95 2.85 7.42 -14.77
CA GLU A 95 2.32 8.40 -15.75
C GLU A 95 1.28 9.35 -15.16
N ILE A 96 0.59 8.94 -14.08
CA ILE A 96 -0.42 9.77 -13.40
C ILE A 96 0.08 10.34 -12.07
N LEU A 97 1.34 10.09 -11.70
CA LEU A 97 1.87 10.45 -10.38
C LEU A 97 1.79 11.94 -10.11
N ASN A 98 2.12 12.78 -11.10
CA ASN A 98 2.05 14.24 -10.98
C ASN A 98 0.64 14.75 -10.60
N TYR A 99 -0.41 14.09 -11.08
CA TYR A 99 -1.79 14.43 -10.70
C TYR A 99 -2.11 13.97 -9.28
N LEU A 100 -1.60 12.80 -8.88
CA LEU A 100 -1.78 12.25 -7.53
C LEU A 100 -0.93 12.98 -6.46
N GLU A 101 0.00 13.84 -6.84
CA GLU A 101 0.71 14.71 -5.88
C GLU A 101 -0.19 15.82 -5.33
N TYR A 102 -1.25 16.18 -6.06
CA TYR A 102 -2.29 17.05 -5.53
C TYR A 102 -3.17 16.28 -4.55
N ASN A 103 -3.05 16.56 -3.26
CA ASN A 103 -3.89 15.96 -2.23
C ASN A 103 -5.27 16.66 -2.18
N PRO A 104 -6.36 16.01 -2.63
CA PRO A 104 -7.67 16.63 -2.73
C PRO A 104 -8.48 16.52 -1.42
N VAL A 105 -7.96 15.83 -0.40
CA VAL A 105 -8.71 15.53 0.82
C VAL A 105 -9.02 16.81 1.59
N LYS A 106 -10.32 17.08 1.74
CA LYS A 106 -10.87 18.11 2.62
C LYS A 106 -11.28 17.45 3.92
N SER A 107 -10.60 17.79 5.01
CA SER A 107 -10.84 17.24 6.35
C SER A 107 -10.31 18.21 7.39
N ASP A 108 -11.05 18.41 8.47
CA ASP A 108 -10.62 19.22 9.62
C ASP A 108 -9.56 18.48 10.45
N LEU A 109 -9.44 17.15 10.29
CA LEU A 109 -8.42 16.32 10.90
C LEU A 109 -7.16 16.25 10.03
N ASN A 110 -6.02 16.63 10.61
CA ASN A 110 -4.70 16.59 9.96
C ASN A 110 -3.73 15.60 10.62
N GLU A 111 -4.24 14.45 11.04
CA GLU A 111 -3.46 13.39 11.68
C GLU A 111 -3.50 12.08 10.88
N LEU A 112 -2.47 11.26 11.06
CA LEU A 112 -2.46 9.89 10.56
C LEU A 112 -3.35 9.03 11.46
N THR A 113 -4.47 8.57 10.94
CA THR A 113 -5.40 7.74 11.72
C THR A 113 -5.00 6.26 11.67
N PRO A 114 -5.47 5.41 12.62
CA PRO A 114 -5.17 3.98 12.60
C PRO A 114 -5.38 3.34 11.22
N PHE A 115 -4.40 2.57 10.76
CA PHE A 115 -4.41 2.00 9.41
C PHE A 115 -5.59 1.06 9.17
N ALA A 116 -6.20 1.16 7.99
CA ALA A 116 -7.21 0.20 7.56
C ALA A 116 -6.62 -1.22 7.41
N GLN A 117 -7.26 -2.18 8.07
CA GLN A 117 -6.95 -3.61 7.99
C GLN A 117 -7.97 -4.30 7.08
N ALA A 118 -7.78 -4.19 5.76
CA ALA A 118 -8.60 -4.90 4.78
C ALA A 118 -8.07 -6.33 4.58
N ILE A 119 -8.04 -7.10 5.66
CA ILE A 119 -7.54 -8.49 5.72
C ILE A 119 -8.59 -9.36 6.43
N PRO A 120 -8.51 -10.70 6.32
CA PRO A 120 -9.43 -11.58 7.04
C PRO A 120 -9.42 -11.33 8.55
N THR A 121 -10.59 -11.51 9.18
CA THR A 121 -10.85 -11.12 10.57
C THR A 121 -9.91 -11.78 11.58
N GLU A 122 -9.47 -13.00 11.30
CA GLU A 122 -8.55 -13.80 12.12
C GLU A 122 -7.14 -13.19 12.21
N TYR A 123 -6.76 -12.30 11.28
CA TYR A 123 -5.47 -11.62 11.30
C TYR A 123 -5.53 -10.21 11.90
N ILE A 124 -6.72 -9.63 12.06
CA ILE A 124 -6.90 -8.26 12.55
C ILE A 124 -6.36 -8.15 13.98
N SER A 125 -5.63 -7.06 14.26
CA SER A 125 -5.16 -6.77 15.61
C SER A 125 -5.04 -5.27 15.89
N ASN A 126 -4.73 -4.89 17.13
CA ASN A 126 -4.55 -3.48 17.50
C ASN A 126 -3.34 -2.83 16.79
N ASP A 127 -2.35 -3.63 16.38
CA ASP A 127 -1.23 -3.18 15.56
C ASP A 127 -1.40 -3.66 14.11
N ALA A 128 -1.80 -2.75 13.23
CA ALA A 128 -1.99 -3.05 11.82
C ALA A 128 -0.70 -3.58 11.17
N VAL A 129 0.49 -3.14 11.58
CA VAL A 129 1.75 -3.62 11.00
C VAL A 129 1.94 -5.09 11.31
N SER A 130 1.80 -5.49 12.57
CA SER A 130 1.85 -6.90 12.97
C SER A 130 0.76 -7.74 12.29
N ALA A 131 -0.46 -7.21 12.17
CA ALA A 131 -1.57 -7.88 11.52
C ALA A 131 -1.28 -8.18 10.03
N TYR A 132 -0.84 -7.16 9.29
CA TYR A 132 -0.45 -7.33 7.88
C TYR A 132 0.76 -8.25 7.71
N ARG A 133 1.76 -8.19 8.60
CA ARG A 133 2.92 -9.10 8.55
C ARG A 133 2.51 -10.56 8.77
N LYS A 134 1.64 -10.85 9.74
CA LYS A 134 1.08 -12.19 9.97
C LYS A 134 0.32 -12.68 8.74
N TYR A 135 -0.59 -11.87 8.21
CA TYR A 135 -1.32 -12.17 6.97
C TYR A 135 -0.38 -12.42 5.78
N TYR A 136 0.71 -11.64 5.67
CA TYR A 136 1.69 -11.78 4.60
C TYR A 136 2.43 -13.13 4.68
N ILE A 137 2.80 -13.56 5.88
CA ILE A 137 3.43 -14.87 6.12
C ILE A 137 2.42 -15.99 5.82
N ALA A 138 1.24 -15.97 6.42
CA ALA A 138 0.30 -17.07 6.27
C ALA A 138 -0.21 -17.22 4.82
N GLU A 139 -0.59 -16.10 4.18
CA GLU A 139 -1.40 -16.16 2.95
C GLU A 139 -0.63 -15.82 1.67
N LYS A 140 0.58 -15.25 1.80
CA LYS A 140 1.36 -14.77 0.64
C LYS A 140 2.69 -15.51 0.45
N SER A 141 3.17 -16.24 1.47
CA SER A 141 4.48 -16.88 1.46
C SER A 141 4.73 -17.78 0.24
N ARG A 142 3.70 -18.49 -0.25
CA ARG A 142 3.81 -19.41 -1.39
C ARG A 142 4.45 -18.81 -2.66
N PHE A 143 4.42 -17.48 -2.82
CA PHE A 143 5.01 -16.79 -3.97
C PHE A 143 6.00 -15.69 -3.60
N CYS A 144 6.26 -15.49 -2.31
CA CYS A 144 7.11 -14.42 -1.84
C CYS A 144 8.58 -14.70 -2.17
N LYS A 145 9.17 -13.79 -2.95
CA LYS A 145 10.60 -13.76 -3.26
C LYS A 145 11.11 -12.32 -3.14
N TRP A 146 12.39 -12.16 -2.77
CA TRP A 146 13.10 -10.89 -2.76
C TRP A 146 14.43 -11.10 -3.48
N THR A 147 14.45 -10.93 -4.81
CA THR A 147 15.62 -11.25 -5.64
C THR A 147 16.71 -10.18 -5.59
N LYS A 148 16.33 -8.91 -5.44
CA LYS A 148 17.25 -7.75 -5.39
C LYS A 148 17.29 -7.07 -4.01
N ARG A 149 16.66 -7.68 -3.00
CA ARG A 149 16.61 -7.23 -1.60
C ARG A 149 16.75 -8.45 -0.68
N LYS A 150 17.16 -8.24 0.57
CA LYS A 150 17.03 -9.28 1.59
C LYS A 150 15.55 -9.41 1.98
N ALA A 151 15.10 -10.64 2.22
CA ALA A 151 13.79 -10.85 2.84
C ALA A 151 13.77 -10.20 4.24
N PRO A 152 12.64 -9.60 4.67
CA PRO A 152 12.57 -8.98 5.99
C PRO A 152 12.76 -9.96 7.14
N ASP A 153 13.42 -9.54 8.22
CA ASP A 153 13.69 -10.40 9.38
C ASP A 153 12.41 -10.98 10.01
N TRP A 154 11.34 -10.18 10.08
CA TRP A 154 10.05 -10.63 10.61
C TRP A 154 9.45 -11.76 9.78
N TYR A 155 9.67 -11.76 8.46
CA TYR A 155 9.19 -12.79 7.55
C TYR A 155 9.96 -14.09 7.74
N LEU A 156 11.30 -14.01 7.78
CA LEU A 156 12.16 -15.18 8.01
C LEU A 156 11.95 -15.81 9.39
N LYS A 157 11.75 -14.99 10.43
CA LYS A 157 11.42 -15.47 11.78
C LYS A 157 10.04 -16.13 11.83
N GLY A 158 9.05 -15.58 11.10
CA GLY A 158 7.71 -16.13 11.00
C GLY A 158 7.68 -17.54 10.39
N LEU A 159 8.32 -17.72 9.23
CA LEU A 159 8.38 -19.03 8.57
C LEU A 159 9.01 -20.15 9.42
N LYS A 160 10.01 -19.80 10.25
CA LYS A 160 10.64 -20.78 11.16
C LYS A 160 9.73 -21.24 12.29
N LYS A 161 8.72 -20.43 12.66
CA LYS A 161 7.74 -20.79 13.68
C LYS A 161 6.68 -21.71 13.10
N ASP A 162 6.18 -21.40 11.90
CA ASP A 162 5.15 -22.22 11.24
C ASP A 162 5.65 -23.63 10.91
N ASN A 163 6.93 -23.79 10.57
CA ASN A 163 7.54 -25.11 10.30
C ASN A 163 7.86 -25.95 11.56
N LYS A 164 7.64 -25.41 12.77
CA LYS A 164 7.89 -26.09 14.05
C LYS A 164 6.62 -26.47 14.82
N THR A 165 5.46 -26.26 14.19
CA THR A 165 4.12 -26.66 14.64
C THR A 165 3.57 -27.69 13.67
#